data_AF-A4GD48-F1
#
_entry.id   AF-A4GD48-F1
#
_cell.length_a   1.000
_cell.length_b   1.000
_cell.length_c   1.000
_cell.angle_alpha   90.00
_cell.angle_beta   90.00
_cell.angle_gamma   90.00
#
_symmetry.space_group_name_H-M   'P 1'
#
loop_
_entity.id
_entity.type
_entity.pdbx_description
1 polymer ?
#
loop_
_entity_poly.entity_id
_entity_poly.type
_entity_poly.pdbx_seq_one_letter_code
_entity_poly.pdbx_strand_id
1 'polypeptide(L)'
;MFTAFELEDYNKMHTSYGQELYRLIKQFRTTGFYRVKTEDLRHLLSVPKSYTNAEMDRKVFSKTTVSDLTNAFSNFKIKQERGTGRGRPIIGYTFTFDKEKTNQYEIDRKKEEQIAQFWKSDEPEPMPNAVAQTEYQNPELRKQKEETDRHSAGFGDLLKGWFKK
;
A
#
# COMPACT_ATOMS: atom_id res chain seq x y z
N MET A 1 5.68 3.37 -4.80
CA MET A 1 4.63 4.27 -5.34
C MET A 1 4.59 5.52 -4.47
N PHE A 2 4.68 6.71 -5.06
CA PHE A 2 4.65 7.98 -4.32
C PHE A 2 3.38 8.74 -4.65
N THR A 3 2.88 9.51 -3.68
CA THR A 3 1.68 10.36 -3.83
C THR A 3 2.13 11.81 -3.92
N ALA A 4 1.86 12.46 -5.05
CA ALA A 4 2.04 13.90 -5.18
C ALA A 4 0.83 14.60 -4.52
N PHE A 5 1.10 15.60 -3.70
CA PHE A 5 0.08 16.45 -3.10
C PHE A 5 0.47 17.92 -3.26
N GLU A 6 -0.52 18.80 -3.20
CA GLU A 6 -0.29 20.23 -3.34
C GLU A 6 0.28 20.75 -2.02
N LEU A 7 1.51 21.26 -2.08
CA LEU A 7 2.22 21.74 -0.90
C LEU A 7 1.46 22.89 -0.22
N GLU A 8 0.78 23.71 -1.01
CA GLU A 8 -0.03 24.81 -0.52
C GLU A 8 -1.18 24.34 0.38
N ASP A 9 -1.96 23.35 -0.07
CA ASP A 9 -3.04 22.77 0.73
C ASP A 9 -2.51 22.13 2.02
N TYR A 10 -1.41 21.40 1.93
CA TYR A 10 -0.81 20.74 3.09
C TYR A 10 -0.33 21.75 4.14
N ASN A 11 0.27 22.86 3.70
CA ASN A 11 0.74 23.93 4.59
C ASN A 11 -0.41 24.71 5.23
N LYS A 12 -1.60 24.73 4.60
CA LYS A 12 -2.82 25.33 5.17
C LYS A 12 -3.49 24.45 6.22
N MET A 13 -3.09 23.19 6.38
CA MET A 13 -3.65 22.29 7.38
C MET A 13 -3.08 22.60 8.78
N HIS A 14 -3.97 22.87 9.74
CA HIS A 14 -3.57 23.32 11.07
C HIS A 14 -3.37 22.19 12.09
N THR A 15 -3.85 20.99 11.79
CA THR A 15 -3.82 19.86 12.72
C THR A 15 -3.01 18.70 12.15
N SER A 16 -2.24 18.01 13.00
CA SER A 16 -1.45 16.84 12.57
C SER A 16 -2.33 15.71 12.04
N TYR A 17 -3.49 15.46 12.67
CA TYR A 17 -4.46 14.50 12.15
C TYR A 17 -5.05 14.95 10.80
N GLY A 18 -5.29 16.25 10.59
CA GLY A 18 -5.75 16.78 9.31
C GLY A 18 -4.71 16.62 8.21
N GLN A 19 -3.44 16.87 8.52
CA GLN A 19 -2.32 16.63 7.60
C GLN A 19 -2.22 15.16 7.17
N GLU A 20 -2.30 14.22 8.12
CA GLU A 20 -2.26 12.78 7.81
C GLU A 20 -3.51 12.32 7.07
N LEU A 21 -4.70 12.80 7.45
CA LEU A 21 -5.93 12.53 6.71
C LEU A 21 -5.87 13.06 5.28
N TYR A 22 -5.38 14.29 5.08
CA TYR A 22 -5.22 14.88 3.75
C TYR A 22 -4.33 13.99 2.89
N ARG A 23 -3.19 13.52 3.41
CA ARG A 23 -2.30 12.61 2.70
C ARG A 23 -3.00 11.32 2.30
N LEU A 24 -3.71 10.67 3.23
CA LEU A 24 -4.46 9.44 2.96
C LEU A 24 -5.54 9.66 1.90
N ILE A 25 -6.33 10.72 2.02
CA ILE A 25 -7.44 11.02 1.11
C ILE A 25 -6.93 11.40 -0.29
N LYS A 26 -5.85 12.18 -0.39
CA LYS A 26 -5.25 12.62 -1.65
C LYS A 26 -4.74 11.43 -2.49
N GLN A 27 -4.40 10.30 -1.88
CA GLN A 27 -4.10 9.05 -2.62
C GLN A 27 -5.26 8.57 -3.49
N PHE A 28 -6.50 8.90 -3.10
CA PHE A 28 -7.73 8.50 -3.77
C PHE A 28 -8.34 9.66 -4.59
N ARG A 29 -7.57 10.72 -4.89
CA ARG A 29 -8.02 11.92 -5.61
C ARG A 29 -8.72 11.63 -6.94
N THR A 30 -8.29 10.60 -7.67
CA THR A 30 -8.90 10.17 -8.95
C THR A 30 -10.08 9.20 -8.77
N THR A 31 -10.21 8.58 -7.59
CA THR A 31 -11.29 7.64 -7.27
C THR A 31 -12.53 8.39 -6.76
N GLY A 32 -12.35 9.46 -5.97
CA GLY A 32 -13.42 10.30 -5.43
C GLY A 32 -14.00 9.82 -4.09
N PHE A 33 -13.50 8.70 -3.56
CA PHE A 33 -13.88 8.23 -2.24
C PHE A 33 -12.77 7.38 -1.60
N TYR A 34 -12.75 7.35 -0.28
CA TYR A 34 -11.88 6.50 0.53
C TYR A 34 -12.70 5.85 1.65
N ARG A 35 -12.59 4.54 1.80
CA ARG A 35 -13.28 3.75 2.85
C ARG A 35 -12.25 3.05 3.71
N VAL A 36 -12.42 3.15 5.03
CA VAL A 36 -11.46 2.60 5.99
C VAL A 36 -12.19 2.13 7.24
N LYS A 37 -11.74 1.01 7.82
CA LYS A 37 -12.27 0.51 9.09
C LYS A 37 -11.78 1.39 10.23
N THR A 38 -12.53 1.43 11.33
CA THR A 38 -12.17 2.24 12.51
C THR A 38 -10.77 1.90 13.03
N GLU A 39 -10.46 0.61 13.15
CA GLU A 39 -9.14 0.14 13.65
C GLU A 39 -8.01 0.51 12.70
N ASP A 40 -8.19 0.28 11.40
CA ASP A 40 -7.19 0.65 10.39
C ASP A 40 -6.94 2.17 10.40
N LEU A 41 -7.99 2.98 10.54
CA LEU A 41 -7.86 4.43 10.63
C LEU A 41 -7.06 4.85 11.89
N ARG A 42 -7.31 4.19 13.03
CA ARG A 42 -6.54 4.43 14.26
C ARG A 42 -5.07 4.13 14.06
N HIS A 43 -4.75 3.02 13.40
CA HIS A 43 -3.38 2.66 13.09
C HIS A 43 -2.71 3.66 12.14
N LEU A 44 -3.37 4.00 11.04
CA LEU A 44 -2.85 4.94 10.03
C LEU A 44 -2.61 6.34 10.61
N LEU A 45 -3.50 6.81 11.48
CA LEU A 45 -3.36 8.12 12.13
C LEU A 45 -2.56 8.07 13.44
N SER A 46 -2.00 6.92 13.81
CA SER A 46 -1.27 6.73 15.07
C SER A 46 -2.06 7.19 16.31
N VAL A 47 -3.37 6.92 16.33
CA VAL A 47 -4.26 7.31 17.44
C VAL A 47 -3.93 6.47 18.69
N PRO A 48 -3.73 7.09 19.87
CA PRO A 48 -3.48 6.36 21.11
C PRO A 48 -4.59 5.35 21.44
N LYS A 49 -4.19 4.16 21.89
CA LYS A 49 -5.12 3.10 22.31
C LYS A 49 -6.01 3.51 23.50
N SER A 50 -5.58 4.48 24.29
CA SER A 50 -6.35 5.03 25.42
C SER A 50 -7.60 5.79 24.99
N TYR A 51 -7.66 6.27 23.74
CA TYR A 51 -8.80 7.04 23.26
C TYR A 51 -9.99 6.14 22.94
N THR A 52 -11.12 6.43 23.57
CA THR A 52 -12.43 5.89 23.19
C THR A 52 -12.80 6.32 21.75
N ASN A 53 -13.81 5.68 21.15
CA ASN A 53 -14.26 6.06 19.81
C ASN A 53 -14.78 7.50 19.75
N ALA A 54 -15.43 7.97 20.81
CA ALA A 54 -15.92 9.35 20.90
C ALA A 54 -14.78 10.37 20.99
N GLU A 55 -13.73 10.06 21.75
CA GLU A 55 -12.54 10.91 21.86
C GLU A 55 -11.75 10.94 20.55
N MET A 56 -11.60 9.78 19.91
CA MET A 56 -11.00 9.68 18.58
C MET A 56 -11.76 10.55 17.58
N ASP A 57 -13.08 10.42 17.50
CA ASP A 57 -13.93 11.23 16.62
C ASP A 57 -13.73 12.73 16.87
N ARG A 58 -13.77 13.16 18.14
CA ARG A 58 -13.61 14.57 18.53
C ARG A 58 -12.24 15.14 18.17
N LYS A 59 -11.17 14.34 18.28
CA LYS A 59 -9.79 14.77 18.04
C LYS A 59 -9.42 14.72 16.56
N VAL A 60 -9.76 13.63 15.88
CA VAL A 60 -9.46 13.41 14.46
C VAL A 60 -10.32 14.29 13.59
N PHE A 61 -11.65 14.31 13.82
CA PHE A 61 -12.61 15.11 13.07
C PHE A 61 -12.95 16.41 13.80
N SER A 62 -11.93 17.05 14.37
CA SER A 62 -12.09 18.37 14.98
C SER A 62 -12.65 19.38 13.95
N LYS A 63 -13.32 20.43 14.43
CA LYS A 63 -13.90 21.46 13.53
C LYS A 63 -12.86 22.04 12.58
N THR A 64 -11.65 22.28 13.08
CA THR A 64 -10.52 22.77 12.28
C THR A 64 -10.13 21.76 11.21
N THR A 65 -9.95 20.49 11.56
CA THR A 65 -9.63 19.43 10.60
C THR A 65 -10.67 19.33 9.48
N VAL A 66 -11.96 19.35 9.83
CA VAL A 66 -13.05 19.24 8.86
C VAL A 66 -13.09 20.46 7.95
N SER A 67 -12.90 21.66 8.50
CA SER A 67 -12.81 22.90 7.72
C SER A 67 -11.65 22.87 6.74
N ASP A 68 -10.45 22.52 7.18
CA ASP A 68 -9.25 22.47 6.32
C ASP A 68 -9.44 21.45 5.18
N LEU A 69 -9.97 20.26 5.48
CA LEU A 69 -10.27 19.24 4.46
C LEU A 69 -11.37 19.67 3.49
N THR A 70 -12.36 20.43 3.95
CA THR A 70 -13.43 20.96 3.08
C THR A 70 -12.91 22.04 2.15
N ASN A 71 -11.91 22.82 2.59
CA ASN A 71 -11.23 23.81 1.75
C ASN A 71 -10.32 23.14 0.72
N ALA A 72 -9.70 22.00 1.06
CA ALA A 72 -8.79 21.28 0.17
C ALA A 72 -9.50 20.37 -0.84
N PHE A 73 -10.68 19.83 -0.51
CA PHE A 73 -11.41 18.90 -1.37
C PHE A 73 -12.82 19.41 -1.69
N SER A 74 -13.13 19.57 -2.97
CA SER A 74 -14.47 19.99 -3.41
C SER A 74 -15.54 18.96 -3.04
N ASN A 75 -16.67 19.44 -2.52
CA ASN A 75 -17.82 18.62 -2.08
C ASN A 75 -17.45 17.52 -1.06
N PHE A 76 -16.46 17.79 -0.20
CA PHE A 76 -16.00 16.85 0.82
C PHE A 76 -17.09 16.50 1.84
N LYS A 77 -17.25 15.20 2.10
CA LYS A 77 -18.16 14.67 3.13
C LYS A 77 -17.52 13.49 3.86
N ILE A 78 -17.83 13.40 5.15
CA ILE A 78 -17.45 12.29 6.02
C ILE A 78 -18.73 11.57 6.43
N LYS A 79 -18.79 10.26 6.20
CA LYS A 79 -19.88 9.40 6.63
C LYS A 79 -19.34 8.33 7.58
N GLN A 80 -19.96 8.20 8.74
CA GLN A 80 -19.69 7.09 9.65
C GLN A 80 -20.45 5.86 9.19
N GLU A 81 -19.74 4.76 8.97
CA GLU A 81 -20.33 3.47 8.67
C GLU A 81 -20.63 2.73 9.97
N ARG A 82 -21.87 2.26 10.09
CA ARG A 82 -22.42 1.67 11.32
C ARG A 82 -22.78 0.22 11.08
N GLY A 83 -22.37 -0.67 11.99
CA GLY A 83 -22.68 -2.09 11.94
C GLY A 83 -24.10 -2.42 12.43
N THR A 84 -24.52 -3.67 12.25
CA THR A 84 -25.86 -4.17 12.58
C THR A 84 -26.01 -4.67 14.03
N GLY A 85 -24.92 -4.67 14.82
CA GLY A 85 -24.93 -5.13 16.20
C GLY A 85 -25.67 -4.21 17.19
N ARG A 86 -25.85 -4.67 18.43
CA ARG A 86 -26.46 -3.90 19.52
C ARG A 86 -25.75 -2.55 19.68
N GLY A 87 -26.52 -1.47 19.70
CA GLY A 87 -26.01 -0.10 19.82
C GLY A 87 -25.42 0.51 18.54
N ARG A 88 -25.55 -0.17 17.39
CA ARG A 88 -25.08 0.30 16.06
C ARG A 88 -23.64 0.84 16.13
N PRO A 89 -22.65 -0.05 16.39
CA PRO A 89 -21.27 0.36 16.57
C PRO A 89 -20.69 1.01 15.30
N ILE A 90 -19.75 1.93 15.46
CA ILE A 90 -18.99 2.52 14.34
C ILE A 90 -17.96 1.49 13.88
N ILE A 91 -18.10 1.03 12.64
CA ILE A 91 -17.20 0.02 12.04
C ILE A 91 -16.18 0.64 11.08
N GLY A 92 -16.43 1.87 10.62
CA GLY A 92 -15.51 2.58 9.76
C GLY A 92 -16.03 3.93 9.31
N TYR A 93 -15.29 4.53 8.39
CA TYR A 93 -15.55 5.85 7.84
C TYR A 93 -15.44 5.80 6.32
N THR A 94 -16.33 6.53 5.66
CA THR A 94 -16.30 6.79 4.23
C THR A 94 -16.11 8.29 4.02
N PHE A 95 -15.04 8.63 3.31
CA PHE A 95 -14.76 9.98 2.83
C PHE A 95 -15.17 10.05 1.35
N THR A 96 -15.91 11.09 0.97
CA THR A 96 -16.31 11.32 -0.43
C THR A 96 -16.00 12.75 -0.84
N PHE A 97 -15.58 12.95 -2.08
CA PHE A 97 -15.18 14.24 -2.64
C PHE A 97 -15.23 14.16 -4.17
N ASP A 98 -15.22 15.31 -4.83
CA ASP A 98 -15.19 15.35 -6.30
C ASP A 98 -13.84 14.85 -6.83
N LYS A 99 -13.91 14.07 -7.92
CA LYS A 99 -12.70 13.50 -8.52
C LYS A 99 -11.87 14.59 -9.18
N GLU A 100 -10.57 14.55 -8.91
CA GLU A 100 -9.62 15.35 -9.66
C GLU A 100 -9.36 14.73 -11.03
N LYS A 101 -9.04 15.59 -12.01
CA LYS A 101 -8.54 15.13 -13.29
C LYS A 101 -7.16 14.48 -13.08
N THR A 102 -6.94 13.35 -13.72
CA THR A 102 -5.62 12.72 -13.79
C THR A 102 -4.64 13.73 -14.40
N ASN A 103 -3.50 13.94 -13.76
CA ASN A 103 -2.47 14.85 -14.28
C ASN A 103 -1.70 14.16 -15.40
N GLN A 104 -1.15 14.97 -16.31
CA GLN A 104 -0.42 14.47 -17.49
C GLN A 104 0.73 13.52 -17.10
N TYR A 105 1.44 13.81 -16.02
CA TYR A 105 2.51 12.95 -15.49
C TYR A 105 2.05 11.51 -15.19
N GLU A 106 0.89 11.32 -14.55
CA GLU A 106 0.38 9.97 -14.25
C GLU A 106 -0.06 9.23 -15.52
N ILE A 107 -0.53 9.96 -16.53
CA ILE A 107 -0.89 9.40 -17.84
C ILE A 107 0.38 8.91 -18.53
N ASP A 108 1.41 9.73 -18.58
CA ASP A 108 2.67 9.41 -19.25
C ASP A 108 3.40 8.27 -18.54
N ARG A 109 3.48 8.29 -17.21
CA ARG A 109 4.04 7.19 -16.42
C ARG A 109 3.32 5.86 -16.67
N LYS A 110 1.98 5.87 -16.75
CA LYS A 110 1.21 4.66 -17.08
C LYS A 110 1.49 4.17 -18.49
N LYS A 111 1.74 5.06 -19.46
CA LYS A 111 2.14 4.66 -20.81
C LYS A 111 3.53 4.02 -20.79
N GLU A 112 4.49 4.63 -20.10
CA GLU A 112 5.84 4.07 -19.93
C GLU A 112 5.81 2.70 -19.24
N GLU A 113 5.01 2.54 -18.17
CA GLU A 113 4.81 1.26 -17.48
C GLU A 113 4.24 0.19 -18.42
N GLN A 114 3.26 0.54 -19.26
CA GLN A 114 2.68 -0.37 -20.26
C GLN A 114 3.69 -0.75 -21.35
N ILE A 115 4.46 0.22 -21.85
CA ILE A 115 5.54 -0.04 -22.82
C ILE A 115 6.60 -0.97 -22.20
N ALA A 116 7.02 -0.71 -20.95
CA ALA A 116 7.98 -1.56 -20.25
C ALA A 116 7.45 -2.99 -20.00
N GLN A 117 6.16 -3.14 -19.67
CA GLN A 117 5.53 -4.45 -19.53
C GLN A 117 5.49 -5.22 -20.86
N PHE A 118 5.20 -4.52 -21.96
CA PHE A 118 5.22 -5.10 -23.30
C PHE A 118 6.62 -5.63 -23.68
N TRP A 119 7.67 -4.86 -23.42
CA TRP A 119 9.04 -5.32 -23.68
C TRP A 119 9.48 -6.46 -22.74
N LYS A 120 8.98 -6.51 -21.50
CA LYS A 120 9.25 -7.63 -20.58
C LYS A 120 8.59 -8.93 -21.01
N SER A 121 7.42 -8.90 -21.65
CA SER A 121 6.79 -10.13 -22.16
C SER A 121 7.53 -10.74 -23.34
N ASP A 122 8.35 -9.93 -24.04
CA ASP A 122 9.15 -10.36 -25.19
C ASP A 122 10.61 -10.69 -24.81
N GLU A 123 10.99 -10.62 -23.53
CA GLU A 123 12.31 -11.07 -23.08
C GLU A 123 12.42 -12.59 -23.29
N PRO A 124 13.31 -13.07 -24.17
CA PRO A 124 13.51 -14.50 -24.33
C PRO A 124 14.00 -15.09 -23.01
N GLU A 125 13.38 -16.18 -22.56
CA GLU A 125 13.91 -17.03 -21.49
C GLU A 125 15.42 -17.21 -21.72
N PRO A 126 16.26 -17.00 -20.69
CA PRO A 126 17.71 -17.09 -20.87
C PRO A 126 18.03 -18.46 -21.44
N MET A 127 18.61 -18.46 -22.65
CA MET A 127 18.93 -19.69 -23.38
C MET A 127 19.68 -20.65 -22.45
N PRO A 128 19.29 -21.94 -22.34
CA PRO A 128 19.86 -22.88 -21.37
C PRO A 128 21.39 -22.91 -21.38
N ASN A 129 21.99 -22.74 -22.56
CA ASN A 129 23.45 -22.71 -22.74
C ASN A 129 24.13 -21.45 -22.17
N ALA A 130 23.45 -20.31 -22.11
CA ALA A 130 24.01 -19.09 -21.51
C ALA A 130 24.09 -19.20 -19.98
N VAL A 131 23.09 -19.82 -19.35
CA VAL A 131 23.11 -20.15 -17.92
C VAL A 131 24.21 -21.17 -17.62
N ALA A 132 24.38 -22.18 -18.48
CA ALA A 132 25.50 -23.11 -18.36
C ALA A 132 26.86 -22.40 -18.53
N GLN A 133 27.02 -21.45 -19.44
CA GLN A 133 28.29 -20.74 -19.62
C GLN A 133 28.66 -19.84 -18.42
N THR A 134 27.70 -19.16 -17.81
CA THR A 134 27.94 -18.32 -16.61
C THR A 134 28.25 -19.16 -15.38
N GLU A 135 27.58 -20.31 -15.22
CA GLU A 135 27.96 -21.32 -14.24
C GLU A 135 29.38 -21.86 -14.51
N TYR A 136 29.82 -21.95 -15.75
CA TYR A 136 31.18 -22.42 -16.07
C TYR A 136 32.27 -21.37 -15.83
N GLN A 137 31.96 -20.09 -16.06
CA GLN A 137 32.91 -18.98 -15.97
C GLN A 137 32.99 -18.37 -14.56
N ASN A 138 31.98 -18.58 -13.71
CA ASN A 138 31.96 -18.07 -12.34
C ASN A 138 32.19 -19.21 -11.30
N PRO A 139 33.43 -19.39 -10.81
CA PRO A 139 33.78 -20.49 -9.92
C PRO A 139 33.08 -20.45 -8.55
N GLU A 140 32.61 -19.27 -8.11
CA GLU A 140 31.87 -19.13 -6.84
C GLU A 140 30.43 -19.66 -6.96
N LEU A 141 29.78 -19.46 -8.12
CA LEU A 141 28.45 -20.03 -8.39
C LEU A 141 28.48 -21.56 -8.48
N ARG A 142 29.58 -22.14 -9.00
CA ARG A 142 29.78 -23.60 -9.01
C ARG A 142 29.84 -24.19 -7.61
N LYS A 143 30.64 -23.59 -6.73
CA LYS A 143 30.77 -24.04 -5.34
C LYS A 143 29.43 -23.99 -4.61
N GLN A 144 28.66 -22.92 -4.81
CA GLN A 144 27.32 -22.81 -4.21
C GLN A 144 26.36 -23.89 -4.74
N LYS A 145 26.38 -24.17 -6.04
CA LYS A 145 25.55 -25.21 -6.65
C LYS A 145 25.94 -26.61 -6.16
N GLU A 146 27.24 -26.91 -6.11
CA GLU A 146 27.79 -28.15 -5.55
C GLU A 146 27.50 -28.28 -4.05
N GLU A 147 27.45 -27.19 -3.30
CA GLU A 147 27.02 -27.18 -1.89
C GLU A 147 25.53 -27.45 -1.75
N THR A 148 24.67 -26.82 -2.57
CA THR A 148 23.23 -27.08 -2.58
C THR A 148 22.89 -28.50 -3.04
N ASP A 149 23.63 -29.05 -4.01
CA ASP A 149 23.45 -30.42 -4.52
C ASP A 149 23.95 -31.45 -3.50
N ARG A 150 25.04 -31.15 -2.77
CA ARG A 150 25.49 -31.97 -1.62
C ARG A 150 24.50 -31.91 -0.45
N HIS A 151 23.93 -30.73 -0.16
CA HIS A 151 22.93 -30.57 0.89
C HIS A 151 21.60 -31.25 0.54
N SER A 152 21.18 -31.22 -0.74
CA SER A 152 19.95 -31.87 -1.20
C SER A 152 20.09 -33.40 -1.21
N ALA A 153 21.26 -33.93 -1.56
CA ALA A 153 21.57 -35.35 -1.46
C ALA A 153 21.49 -35.88 -0.01
N GLY A 154 21.94 -35.08 0.98
CA GLY A 154 21.83 -35.41 2.40
C GLY A 154 20.39 -35.42 2.94
N PHE A 155 19.52 -34.54 2.44
CA PHE A 155 18.11 -34.49 2.84
C PHE A 155 17.32 -35.70 2.29
N GLY A 156 17.67 -36.17 1.09
CA GLY A 156 17.05 -37.34 0.46
C GLY A 156 17.26 -38.64 1.22
N ASP A 157 18.44 -38.86 1.81
CA ASP A 157 18.71 -40.03 2.66
C ASP A 157 18.10 -39.91 4.07
N LEU A 158 17.94 -38.69 4.57
CA LEU A 158 17.26 -38.41 5.84
C LEU A 158 15.75 -38.72 5.77
N LEU A 159 15.11 -38.46 4.62
CA LEU A 159 13.72 -38.82 4.37
C LEU A 159 13.51 -40.33 4.24
N LYS A 160 14.46 -41.08 3.66
CA LYS A 160 14.37 -42.56 3.56
C LYS A 160 14.37 -43.26 4.93
N GLY A 161 14.98 -42.64 5.95
CA GLY A 161 14.94 -43.14 7.33
C GLY A 161 13.60 -42.90 8.04
N TRP A 162 12.85 -41.86 7.66
CA TRP A 162 11.57 -41.52 8.28
C TRP A 162 10.39 -42.37 7.77
N PHE A 163 10.49 -42.88 6.54
CA PHE A 163 9.49 -43.78 5.93
C PHE A 163 9.66 -45.27 6.27
N LYS A 164 10.55 -45.62 7.21
CA LYS A 164 10.78 -47.01 7.65
C LYS A 164 10.32 -47.22 9.10
N LYS A 165 9.00 -47.15 9.35
CA LYS A 165 8.36 -47.78 10.52
C LYS A 165 6.89 -48.07 10.25
#